data_AF-X1GRV1-F1
#
_entry.id   AF-X1GRV1-F1
#
_cell.length_a   1.000
_cell.length_b   1.000
_cell.length_c   1.000
_cell.angle_alpha   90.00
_cell.angle_beta   90.00
_cell.angle_gamma   90.00
#
_symmetry.space_group_name_H-M   'P 1'
#
loop_
_entity.id
_entity.type
_entity.pdbx_description
1 polymer ?
#
loop_
_entity_poly.entity_id
_entity_poly.type
_entity_poly.pdbx_seq_one_letter_code
_entity_poly.pdbx_strand_id
1 'polypeptide(L)'
;MRKKMFIALMAMVIIFALTSSLYAQETDPEKVLNTLADSLNAGDVDAALTLYAPDAVLNIVPPLPGLPGTFTGSKEIRGWLEILVGMNLKIEGMEILQVEGDKVKIKVKTSSDFARGFNMAFMELIEEYTIQDGKIKGITITITNESAEKLQAAMANQAEKENILTAMADALNAGDVEATMALFTDDAIIKVLYGDARPPSSHIGREQVRAFMEKLVAYNFKI
;
A
#
# COMPACT_ATOMS: atom_id res chain seq x y z
N MET A 1 -65.71 -5.49 28.30
CA MET A 1 -64.26 -5.31 28.58
C MET A 1 -63.34 -5.98 27.55
N ARG A 2 -63.62 -7.20 27.06
CA ARG A 2 -62.75 -7.93 26.09
C ARG A 2 -62.43 -7.20 24.77
N LYS A 3 -63.39 -6.47 24.16
CA LYS A 3 -63.15 -5.71 22.91
C LYS A 3 -62.20 -4.51 23.08
N LYS A 4 -62.23 -3.82 24.22
CA LYS A 4 -61.33 -2.67 24.49
C LYS A 4 -59.89 -3.12 24.78
N MET A 5 -59.73 -4.33 25.34
CA MET A 5 -58.44 -4.95 25.62
C MET A 5 -57.74 -5.45 24.34
N PHE A 6 -58.50 -5.96 23.36
CA PHE A 6 -57.98 -6.37 22.05
C PHE A 6 -57.48 -5.18 21.21
N ILE A 7 -58.18 -4.04 21.24
CA ILE A 7 -57.77 -2.83 20.50
C ILE A 7 -56.50 -2.23 21.09
N ALA A 8 -56.36 -2.22 22.42
CA ALA A 8 -55.14 -1.74 23.09
C ALA A 8 -53.92 -2.64 22.79
N LEU A 9 -54.10 -3.96 22.75
CA LEU A 9 -53.02 -4.90 22.44
C LEU A 9 -52.53 -4.76 20.98
N MET A 10 -53.46 -4.54 20.05
CA MET A 10 -53.13 -4.39 18.62
C MET A 10 -52.40 -3.06 18.34
N ALA A 11 -52.79 -1.97 19.02
CA ALA A 11 -52.09 -0.69 18.92
C ALA A 11 -50.64 -0.77 19.44
N MET A 12 -50.39 -1.56 20.50
CA MET A 12 -49.04 -1.72 21.07
C MET A 12 -48.10 -2.54 20.16
N VAL A 13 -48.63 -3.56 19.47
CA VAL A 13 -47.86 -4.34 18.48
C VAL A 13 -47.48 -3.51 17.26
N ILE A 14 -48.36 -2.60 16.82
CA ILE A 14 -48.08 -1.68 15.71
C ILE A 14 -47.01 -0.64 16.09
N ILE A 15 -47.03 -0.14 17.32
CA ILE A 15 -46.00 0.80 17.81
C ILE A 15 -44.63 0.11 17.91
N PHE A 16 -44.57 -1.14 18.39
CA PHE A 16 -43.32 -1.91 18.43
C PHE A 16 -42.78 -2.31 17.04
N ALA A 17 -43.67 -2.58 16.07
CA ALA A 17 -43.27 -2.89 14.69
C ALA A 17 -42.77 -1.64 13.91
N LEU A 18 -43.31 -0.46 14.23
CA LEU A 18 -42.90 0.82 13.61
C LEU A 18 -41.59 1.36 14.19
N THR A 19 -41.27 1.09 15.46
CA THR A 19 -39.98 1.51 16.03
C THR A 19 -38.79 0.74 15.43
N SER A 20 -38.97 -0.51 15.00
CA SER A 20 -37.88 -1.31 14.41
C SER A 20 -37.52 -0.86 12.98
N SER A 21 -38.47 -0.25 12.26
CA SER A 21 -38.28 0.21 10.88
C SER A 21 -37.79 1.66 10.77
N LEU A 22 -37.82 2.42 11.87
CA LEU A 22 -37.32 3.80 11.94
C LEU A 22 -35.82 3.91 12.31
N TYR A 23 -35.20 2.82 12.78
CA TYR A 23 -33.75 2.76 13.05
C TYR A 23 -32.93 2.16 11.89
N ALA A 24 -33.58 1.60 10.88
CA ALA A 24 -32.92 1.27 9.61
C ALA A 24 -32.88 2.54 8.75
N GLN A 25 -32.09 3.53 9.17
CA GLN A 25 -31.60 4.49 8.18
C GLN A 25 -30.62 3.68 7.33
N GLU A 26 -31.13 3.11 6.23
CA GLU A 26 -30.38 2.38 5.22
C GLU A 26 -29.29 3.32 4.70
N THR A 27 -28.12 3.29 5.33
CA THR A 27 -26.99 4.09 4.91
C THR A 27 -26.45 3.46 3.66
N ASP A 28 -26.67 4.14 2.53
CA ASP A 28 -26.14 3.79 1.23
C ASP A 28 -24.63 3.51 1.32
N PRO A 29 -24.21 2.24 1.26
CA PRO A 29 -22.81 1.87 1.44
C PRO A 29 -21.92 2.45 0.34
N GLU A 30 -22.46 2.59 -0.88
CA GLU A 30 -21.76 3.21 -2.01
C GLU A 30 -21.42 4.67 -1.70
N LYS A 31 -22.34 5.41 -1.09
CA LYS A 31 -22.09 6.80 -0.68
C LYS A 31 -20.98 6.91 0.36
N VAL A 32 -20.91 6.00 1.34
CA VAL A 32 -19.84 5.98 2.34
C VAL A 32 -18.48 5.76 1.67
N LEU A 33 -18.40 4.80 0.75
CA LEU A 33 -17.17 4.45 0.05
C LEU A 33 -16.72 5.54 -0.93
N ASN A 34 -17.64 6.15 -1.67
CA ASN A 34 -17.33 7.30 -2.52
C ASN A 34 -16.82 8.50 -1.69
N THR A 35 -17.44 8.78 -0.54
CA THR A 35 -16.97 9.84 0.36
C THR A 35 -15.57 9.54 0.91
N LEU A 36 -15.27 8.27 1.22
CA LEU A 36 -13.93 7.85 1.62
C LEU A 36 -12.93 8.08 0.49
N ALA A 37 -13.29 7.68 -0.74
CA ALA A 37 -12.43 7.84 -1.90
C ALA A 37 -12.11 9.31 -2.18
N ASP A 38 -13.12 10.18 -2.13
CA ASP A 38 -12.98 11.62 -2.30
C ASP A 38 -12.08 12.23 -1.22
N SER A 39 -12.28 11.84 0.05
CA SER A 39 -11.47 12.33 1.17
C SER A 39 -10.00 11.92 1.01
N LEU A 40 -9.72 10.67 0.66
CA LEU A 40 -8.36 10.17 0.41
C LEU A 40 -7.73 10.87 -0.80
N ASN A 41 -8.48 11.03 -1.89
CA ASN A 41 -8.01 11.74 -3.08
C ASN A 41 -7.71 13.22 -2.82
N ALA A 42 -8.44 13.86 -1.90
CA ALA A 42 -8.20 15.21 -1.44
C ALA A 42 -7.05 15.33 -0.42
N GLY A 43 -6.57 14.20 0.12
CA GLY A 43 -5.59 14.18 1.21
C GLY A 43 -6.16 14.57 2.58
N ASP A 44 -7.49 14.53 2.73
CA ASP A 44 -8.19 14.94 3.94
C ASP A 44 -8.33 13.75 4.92
N VAL A 45 -7.29 13.58 5.75
CA VAL A 45 -7.23 12.53 6.78
C VAL A 45 -8.37 12.66 7.79
N ASP A 46 -8.73 13.88 8.18
CA ASP A 46 -9.76 14.09 9.19
C ASP A 46 -11.14 13.71 8.64
N ALA A 47 -11.48 14.15 7.42
CA ALA A 47 -12.71 13.76 6.75
C ALA A 47 -12.80 12.23 6.57
N ALA A 48 -11.73 11.60 6.09
CA ALA A 48 -11.67 10.15 5.92
C ALA A 48 -11.86 9.42 7.26
N LEU A 49 -11.19 9.86 8.32
CA LEU A 49 -11.28 9.25 9.64
C LEU A 49 -12.69 9.34 10.23
N THR A 50 -13.44 10.40 9.93
CA THR A 50 -14.83 10.52 10.41
C THR A 50 -15.72 9.39 9.91
N LEU A 51 -15.38 8.73 8.80
CA LEU A 51 -16.17 7.63 8.24
C LEU A 51 -15.96 6.32 9.00
N TYR A 52 -14.93 6.21 9.85
CA TYR A 52 -14.65 5.01 10.62
C TYR A 52 -15.35 5.02 11.98
N ALA A 53 -15.78 3.84 12.43
CA ALA A 53 -16.19 3.66 13.81
C ALA A 53 -14.98 3.80 14.76
N PRO A 54 -15.16 4.27 16.02
CA PRO A 54 -14.05 4.47 16.95
C PRO A 54 -13.21 3.23 17.24
N ASP A 55 -13.84 2.06 17.12
CA ASP A 55 -13.30 0.72 17.35
C ASP A 55 -13.32 -0.12 16.06
N ALA A 56 -13.18 0.54 14.91
CA ALA A 56 -13.06 -0.14 13.63
C ALA A 56 -11.76 -0.96 13.53
N VAL A 57 -11.77 -2.00 12.70
CA VAL A 57 -10.59 -2.85 12.46
C VAL A 57 -10.29 -2.90 10.95
N LEU A 58 -9.06 -2.60 10.59
CA LEU A 58 -8.54 -2.72 9.23
C LEU A 58 -7.51 -3.83 9.16
N ASN A 59 -7.63 -4.73 8.19
CA ASN A 59 -6.69 -5.80 7.92
C ASN A 59 -6.15 -5.69 6.48
N ILE A 60 -4.86 -5.97 6.30
CA ILE A 60 -4.20 -6.04 5.00
C ILE A 60 -3.64 -7.44 4.82
N VAL A 61 -4.05 -8.13 3.76
CA VAL A 61 -3.74 -9.54 3.50
C VAL A 61 -3.17 -9.72 2.08
N PRO A 62 -1.91 -10.18 1.95
CA PRO A 62 -0.89 -10.27 3.00
C PRO A 62 -0.48 -8.88 3.52
N PRO A 63 0.13 -8.78 4.71
CA PRO A 63 0.65 -7.51 5.20
C PRO A 63 1.68 -6.90 4.24
N LEU A 64 1.66 -5.57 4.11
CA LEU A 64 2.69 -4.86 3.36
C LEU A 64 4.03 -4.89 4.11
N PRO A 65 5.16 -5.00 3.41
CA PRO A 65 6.48 -5.03 4.03
C PRO A 65 6.77 -3.79 4.87
N GLY A 66 7.26 -4.01 6.09
CA GLY A 66 7.58 -2.95 7.05
C GLY A 66 6.36 -2.34 7.77
N LEU A 67 5.15 -2.83 7.52
CA LEU A 67 3.92 -2.35 8.15
C LEU A 67 3.20 -3.47 8.91
N PRO A 68 2.45 -3.13 9.98
CA PRO A 68 1.58 -4.10 10.61
C PRO A 68 0.46 -4.52 9.65
N GLY A 69 0.02 -5.77 9.75
CA GLY A 69 -1.09 -6.31 8.95
C GLY A 69 -2.47 -5.89 9.44
N THR A 70 -2.58 -5.34 10.65
CA THR A 70 -3.84 -4.98 11.29
C THR A 70 -3.71 -3.63 12.00
N PHE A 71 -4.75 -2.80 11.90
CA PHE A 71 -4.87 -1.50 12.54
C PHE A 71 -6.22 -1.41 13.24
N THR A 72 -6.23 -1.08 14.53
CA THR A 72 -7.43 -1.08 15.37
C THR A 72 -7.70 0.27 16.00
N GLY A 73 -8.94 0.73 15.84
CA GLY A 73 -9.46 1.97 16.39
C GLY A 73 -8.89 3.23 15.76
N SER A 74 -9.46 4.38 16.13
CA SER A 74 -9.22 5.65 15.43
C SER A 74 -7.76 6.08 15.39
N LYS A 75 -6.95 5.78 16.42
CA LYS A 75 -5.55 6.20 16.47
C LYS A 75 -4.70 5.49 15.42
N GLU A 76 -4.80 4.16 15.34
CA GLU A 76 -4.02 3.37 14.39
C GLU A 76 -4.52 3.58 12.96
N ILE A 77 -5.84 3.66 12.78
CA ILE A 77 -6.45 3.97 11.48
C ILE A 77 -6.05 5.38 11.01
N ARG A 78 -5.97 6.38 11.89
CA ARG A 78 -5.42 7.69 11.52
C ARG A 78 -4.00 7.57 10.97
N GLY A 79 -3.12 6.86 11.68
CA GLY A 79 -1.74 6.63 11.22
C GLY A 79 -1.69 5.95 9.85
N TRP A 80 -2.58 4.99 9.60
CA TRP A 80 -2.73 4.36 8.29
C TRP A 80 -3.18 5.36 7.21
N LEU A 81 -4.18 6.21 7.48
CA LEU A 81 -4.65 7.23 6.54
C LEU A 81 -3.55 8.26 6.22
N GLU A 82 -2.79 8.69 7.23
CA GLU A 82 -1.63 9.59 7.07
C GLU A 82 -0.56 8.95 6.18
N ILE A 83 -0.31 7.66 6.36
CA ILE A 83 0.59 6.86 5.51
C ILE A 83 0.10 6.85 4.06
N LEU A 84 -1.19 6.62 3.80
CA LEU A 84 -1.74 6.63 2.45
C LEU A 84 -1.61 8.00 1.77
N VAL A 85 -1.94 9.07 2.50
CA VAL A 85 -1.81 10.45 1.99
C VAL A 85 -0.35 10.81 1.75
N GLY A 86 0.56 10.44 2.67
CA GLY A 86 2.00 10.67 2.54
C GLY A 86 2.63 9.95 1.35
N MET A 87 2.06 8.81 0.93
CA MET A 87 2.44 8.11 -0.30
C MET A 87 1.73 8.64 -1.56
N ASN A 88 1.05 9.78 -1.48
CA ASN A 88 0.28 10.37 -2.58
C ASN A 88 -0.69 9.36 -3.22
N LEU A 89 -1.35 8.53 -2.40
CA LEU A 89 -2.31 7.56 -2.91
C LEU A 89 -3.46 8.27 -3.65
N LYS A 90 -3.82 7.72 -4.81
CA LYS A 90 -5.01 8.06 -5.57
C LYS A 90 -5.84 6.82 -5.86
N ILE A 91 -7.14 6.94 -5.63
CA ILE A 91 -8.13 5.96 -6.08
C ILE A 91 -8.53 6.37 -7.49
N GLU A 92 -8.08 5.57 -8.46
CA GLU A 92 -8.24 5.78 -9.91
C GLU A 92 -9.54 5.14 -10.42
N GLY A 93 -10.06 4.17 -9.68
CA GLY A 93 -11.30 3.47 -10.04
C GLY A 93 -11.78 2.59 -8.88
N MET A 94 -13.09 2.49 -8.77
CA MET A 94 -13.79 1.69 -7.79
C MET A 94 -14.97 0.98 -8.48
N GLU A 95 -15.09 -0.33 -8.26
CA GLU A 95 -16.16 -1.17 -8.78
C GLU A 95 -16.79 -1.94 -7.63
N ILE A 96 -18.11 -1.81 -7.45
CA ILE A 96 -18.86 -2.62 -6.47
C ILE A 96 -19.12 -4.00 -7.07
N LEU A 97 -18.59 -5.03 -6.42
CA LEU A 97 -18.74 -6.41 -6.84
C LEU A 97 -19.94 -7.09 -6.19
N GLN A 98 -20.19 -6.77 -4.92
CA GLN A 98 -21.22 -7.44 -4.11
C GLN A 98 -21.65 -6.59 -2.92
N VAL A 99 -22.94 -6.62 -2.60
CA VAL A 99 -23.52 -6.02 -1.38
C VAL A 99 -24.40 -7.06 -0.69
N GLU A 100 -24.14 -7.32 0.58
CA GLU A 100 -24.87 -8.28 1.41
C GLU A 100 -25.11 -7.71 2.82
N GLY A 101 -26.28 -7.10 3.01
CA GLY A 101 -26.59 -6.38 4.26
C GLY A 101 -25.56 -5.30 4.53
N ASP A 102 -24.88 -5.38 5.67
CA ASP A 102 -23.84 -4.43 6.10
C ASP A 102 -22.49 -4.64 5.38
N LYS A 103 -22.36 -5.68 4.54
CA LYS A 103 -21.09 -6.00 3.88
C LYS A 103 -21.06 -5.53 2.45
N VAL A 104 -19.93 -4.94 2.05
CA VAL A 104 -19.68 -4.52 0.67
C VAL A 104 -18.34 -5.06 0.23
N LYS A 105 -18.30 -5.67 -0.96
CA LYS A 105 -17.08 -6.08 -1.61
C LYS A 105 -16.85 -5.21 -2.83
N ILE A 106 -15.67 -4.60 -2.91
CA ILE A 106 -15.28 -3.75 -4.02
C ILE A 106 -13.94 -4.19 -4.61
N LYS A 107 -13.74 -3.87 -5.89
CA LYS A 107 -12.43 -3.84 -6.52
C LYS A 107 -11.99 -2.39 -6.64
N VAL A 108 -10.76 -2.09 -6.21
CA VAL A 108 -10.20 -0.74 -6.26
C VAL A 108 -8.90 -0.76 -7.06
N LYS A 109 -8.71 0.26 -7.88
CA LYS A 109 -7.46 0.53 -8.57
C LYS A 109 -6.82 1.77 -7.95
N THR A 110 -5.60 1.63 -7.44
CA THR A 110 -4.90 2.73 -6.77
C THR A 110 -3.55 3.01 -7.41
N SER A 111 -3.20 4.28 -7.57
CA SER A 111 -1.83 4.73 -7.85
C SER A 111 -1.21 5.33 -6.58
N SER A 112 0.10 5.24 -6.41
CA SER A 112 0.82 5.81 -5.25
C SER A 112 2.33 5.87 -5.53
N ASP A 113 3.06 6.63 -4.72
CA ASP A 113 4.53 6.66 -4.76
C ASP A 113 5.15 5.30 -4.43
N PHE A 114 4.51 4.51 -3.57
CA PHE A 114 4.94 3.14 -3.30
C PHE A 114 4.89 2.28 -4.56
N ALA A 115 3.77 2.29 -5.28
CA ALA A 115 3.66 1.55 -6.54
C ALA A 115 4.68 2.05 -7.57
N ARG A 116 4.85 3.37 -7.69
CA ARG A 116 5.85 3.98 -8.59
C ARG A 116 7.28 3.60 -8.24
N GLY A 117 7.61 3.49 -6.96
CA GLY A 117 8.92 3.03 -6.47
C GLY A 117 9.29 1.63 -6.97
N PHE A 118 8.28 0.78 -7.21
CA PHE A 118 8.43 -0.56 -7.79
C PHE A 118 8.18 -0.60 -9.31
N ASN A 119 8.18 0.56 -9.98
CA ASN A 119 7.89 0.69 -11.41
C ASN A 119 6.50 0.14 -11.80
N MET A 120 5.54 0.23 -10.88
CA MET A 120 4.14 -0.14 -11.09
C MET A 120 3.32 1.14 -11.27
N ALA A 121 2.50 1.20 -12.32
CA ALA A 121 1.60 2.33 -12.53
C ALA A 121 0.43 2.36 -11.52
N PHE A 122 -0.05 1.19 -11.13
CA PHE A 122 -1.14 1.01 -10.18
C PHE A 122 -1.06 -0.36 -9.49
N MET A 123 -1.77 -0.47 -8.37
CA MET A 123 -2.14 -1.73 -7.75
C MET A 123 -3.65 -1.91 -7.86
N GLU A 124 -4.08 -3.15 -8.00
CA GLU A 124 -5.47 -3.55 -7.85
C GLU A 124 -5.66 -4.30 -6.52
N LEU A 125 -6.72 -3.93 -5.82
CA LEU A 125 -7.06 -4.44 -4.50
C LEU A 125 -8.51 -4.94 -4.51
N ILE A 126 -8.78 -5.97 -3.72
CA ILE A 126 -10.15 -6.36 -3.34
C ILE A 126 -10.34 -5.93 -1.89
N GLU A 127 -11.36 -5.14 -1.64
CA GLU A 127 -11.66 -4.64 -0.30
C GLU A 127 -13.04 -5.12 0.14
N GLU A 128 -13.11 -5.69 1.33
CA GLU A 128 -14.35 -6.16 1.96
C GLU A 128 -14.64 -5.31 3.19
N TYR A 129 -15.64 -4.46 3.07
CA TYR A 129 -16.10 -3.54 4.10
C TYR A 129 -17.24 -4.14 4.91
N THR A 130 -17.29 -3.80 6.19
CA THR A 130 -18.48 -3.89 7.03
C THR A 130 -18.87 -2.48 7.44
N ILE A 131 -20.04 -2.02 7.00
CA ILE A 131 -20.56 -0.67 7.23
C ILE A 131 -21.80 -0.77 8.12
N GLN A 132 -21.73 -0.17 9.30
CA GLN A 132 -22.79 -0.18 10.32
C GLN A 132 -23.05 1.23 10.79
N ASP A 133 -24.33 1.62 10.89
CA ASP A 133 -24.75 2.96 11.30
C ASP A 133 -24.05 4.08 10.49
N GLY A 134 -23.83 3.85 9.19
CA GLY A 134 -23.12 4.77 8.30
C GLY A 134 -21.63 4.91 8.55
N LYS A 135 -21.02 4.02 9.34
CA LYS A 135 -19.59 4.00 9.65
C LYS A 135 -18.94 2.70 9.21
N ILE A 136 -17.70 2.79 8.77
CA ILE A 136 -16.86 1.63 8.49
C ILE A 136 -16.47 1.02 9.84
N LYS A 137 -17.02 -0.17 10.11
CA LYS A 137 -16.72 -0.97 11.30
C LYS A 137 -15.57 -1.94 11.06
N GLY A 138 -15.41 -2.39 9.82
CA GLY A 138 -14.32 -3.29 9.44
C GLY A 138 -13.97 -3.16 7.97
N ILE A 139 -12.71 -3.41 7.65
CA ILE A 139 -12.23 -3.54 6.29
C ILE A 139 -11.15 -4.62 6.22
N THR A 140 -11.24 -5.49 5.22
CA THR A 140 -10.15 -6.38 4.83
C THR A 140 -9.71 -6.02 3.42
N ILE A 141 -8.47 -5.60 3.28
CA ILE A 141 -7.82 -5.26 2.02
C ILE A 141 -7.01 -6.47 1.56
N THR A 142 -7.31 -7.00 0.39
CA THR A 142 -6.59 -8.10 -0.22
C THR A 142 -5.90 -7.61 -1.48
N ILE A 143 -4.58 -7.80 -1.55
CA ILE A 143 -3.82 -7.51 -2.77
C ILE A 143 -4.19 -8.58 -3.82
N THR A 144 -4.60 -8.19 -5.03
CA THR A 144 -4.92 -9.18 -6.07
C THR A 144 -3.68 -9.99 -6.43
N ASN A 145 -3.84 -11.24 -6.89
CA ASN A 145 -2.71 -12.09 -7.32
C ASN A 145 -1.83 -11.38 -8.34
N GLU A 146 -2.43 -10.70 -9.33
CA GLU A 146 -1.69 -9.94 -10.33
C GLU A 146 -0.82 -8.83 -9.70
N SER A 147 -1.36 -8.07 -8.76
CA SER A 147 -0.60 -7.00 -8.08
C SER A 147 0.44 -7.58 -7.13
N ALA A 148 0.12 -8.69 -6.45
CA ALA A 148 1.01 -9.37 -5.53
C ALA A 148 2.22 -9.99 -6.25
N GLU A 149 2.01 -10.63 -7.41
CA GLU A 149 3.08 -11.18 -8.23
C GLU A 149 4.02 -10.08 -8.74
N LYS A 150 3.46 -8.97 -9.22
CA LYS A 150 4.25 -7.80 -9.66
C LYS A 150 5.06 -7.22 -8.50
N LEU A 151 4.44 -7.04 -7.33
CA LEU A 151 5.12 -6.53 -6.15
C LEU A 151 6.23 -7.50 -5.71
N GLN A 152 5.95 -8.79 -5.63
CA GLN A 152 6.94 -9.81 -5.26
C GLN A 152 8.14 -9.82 -6.21
N ALA A 153 7.90 -9.79 -7.53
CA ALA A 153 8.96 -9.73 -8.52
C ALA A 153 9.79 -8.45 -8.40
N ALA A 154 9.15 -7.30 -8.18
CA ALA A 154 9.85 -6.03 -8.01
C ALA A 154 10.72 -6.01 -6.75
N MET A 155 10.22 -6.57 -5.65
CA MET A 155 10.99 -6.70 -4.40
C MET A 155 12.17 -7.66 -4.54
N ALA A 156 11.99 -8.81 -5.21
CA ALA A 156 13.08 -9.75 -5.48
C ALA A 156 14.20 -9.09 -6.29
N ASN A 157 13.85 -8.34 -7.34
CA ASN A 157 14.80 -7.59 -8.15
C ASN A 157 15.54 -6.51 -7.34
N GLN A 158 14.86 -5.86 -6.38
CA GLN A 158 15.48 -4.86 -5.53
C GLN A 158 16.46 -5.49 -4.53
N ALA A 159 16.08 -6.61 -3.90
CA ALA A 159 16.96 -7.37 -3.02
C ALA A 159 18.19 -7.90 -3.77
N GLU A 160 18.04 -8.36 -5.01
CA GLU A 160 19.16 -8.77 -5.87
C GLU A 160 20.12 -7.60 -6.14
N LYS A 161 19.60 -6.42 -6.50
CA LYS A 161 20.44 -5.22 -6.69
C LYS A 161 21.19 -4.83 -5.42
N GLU A 162 20.54 -4.88 -4.26
CA GLU A 162 21.18 -4.59 -2.97
C GLU A 162 22.27 -5.60 -2.61
N ASN A 163 22.04 -6.88 -2.91
CA ASN A 163 23.05 -7.93 -2.75
C ASN A 163 24.26 -7.70 -3.67
N ILE A 164 24.04 -7.30 -4.93
CA ILE A 164 25.13 -6.98 -5.86
C ILE A 164 25.96 -5.79 -5.34
N LEU A 165 25.28 -4.74 -4.84
CA LEU A 165 25.97 -3.57 -4.28
C LEU A 165 26.79 -3.93 -3.04
N THR A 166 26.23 -4.74 -2.16
CA THR A 166 26.93 -5.22 -0.95
C THR A 166 28.13 -6.07 -1.33
N ALA A 167 27.96 -7.04 -2.23
CA ALA A 167 29.04 -7.90 -2.72
C ALA A 167 30.16 -7.09 -3.39
N MET A 168 29.82 -6.03 -4.13
CA MET A 168 30.79 -5.14 -4.74
C MET A 168 31.58 -4.34 -3.70
N ALA A 169 30.89 -3.80 -2.68
CA ALA A 169 31.54 -3.09 -1.58
C ALA A 169 32.49 -4.02 -0.81
N ASP A 170 32.05 -5.23 -0.48
CA ASP A 170 32.86 -6.23 0.23
C ASP A 170 34.09 -6.64 -0.57
N ALA A 171 33.93 -6.95 -1.87
CA ALA A 171 35.03 -7.35 -2.73
C ALA A 171 36.06 -6.21 -2.90
N LEU A 172 35.61 -4.97 -3.11
CA LEU A 172 36.52 -3.81 -3.21
C LEU A 172 37.20 -3.50 -1.88
N ASN A 173 36.49 -3.59 -0.76
CA ASN A 173 37.06 -3.38 0.57
C ASN A 173 38.05 -4.49 0.94
N ALA A 174 37.87 -5.72 0.46
CA ALA A 174 38.83 -6.81 0.58
C ALA A 174 40.03 -6.69 -0.39
N GLY A 175 39.93 -5.83 -1.42
CA GLY A 175 40.92 -5.74 -2.49
C GLY A 175 40.84 -6.89 -3.50
N ASP A 176 39.72 -7.61 -3.54
CA ASP A 176 39.51 -8.75 -4.42
C ASP A 176 38.99 -8.29 -5.79
N VAL A 177 39.93 -8.07 -6.71
CA VAL A 177 39.63 -7.64 -8.08
C VAL A 177 38.85 -8.72 -8.84
N GLU A 178 39.12 -10.01 -8.63
CA GLU A 178 38.42 -11.07 -9.37
C GLU A 178 36.96 -11.19 -8.92
N ALA A 179 36.70 -11.18 -7.61
CA ALA A 179 35.34 -11.17 -7.09
C ALA A 179 34.58 -9.91 -7.54
N THR A 180 35.25 -8.75 -7.58
CA THR A 180 34.66 -7.52 -8.11
C THR A 180 34.31 -7.67 -9.60
N MET A 181 35.24 -8.20 -10.41
CA MET A 181 35.04 -8.38 -11.86
C MET A 181 34.01 -9.45 -12.23
N ALA A 182 33.70 -10.37 -11.31
CA ALA A 182 32.62 -11.35 -11.49
C ALA A 182 31.23 -10.70 -11.47
N LEU A 183 31.08 -9.50 -10.88
CA LEU A 183 29.82 -8.75 -10.81
C LEU A 183 29.56 -7.89 -12.07
N PHE A 184 30.54 -7.76 -12.97
CA PHE A 184 30.43 -6.96 -14.18
C PHE A 184 30.19 -7.83 -15.42
N THR A 185 29.26 -7.40 -16.27
CA THR A 185 29.10 -7.89 -17.63
C THR A 185 30.25 -7.40 -18.53
N ASP A 186 30.47 -8.07 -19.65
CA ASP A 186 31.60 -7.75 -20.55
C ASP A 186 31.48 -6.37 -21.21
N ASP A 187 30.26 -5.88 -21.35
CA ASP A 187 29.90 -4.57 -21.89
C ASP A 187 29.75 -3.47 -20.82
N ALA A 188 30.16 -3.74 -19.58
CA ALA A 188 30.05 -2.80 -18.47
C ALA A 188 30.69 -1.45 -18.77
N ILE A 189 30.04 -0.38 -18.31
CA ILE A 189 30.53 0.99 -18.42
C ILE A 189 30.56 1.61 -17.03
N ILE A 190 31.74 2.07 -16.61
CA ILE A 190 31.90 2.85 -15.39
C ILE A 190 32.12 4.31 -15.78
N LYS A 191 31.23 5.18 -15.32
CA LYS A 191 31.40 6.64 -15.40
C LYS A 191 31.81 7.15 -14.03
N VAL A 192 32.98 7.77 -13.96
CA VAL A 192 33.48 8.36 -12.71
C VAL A 192 33.29 9.87 -12.78
N LEU A 193 32.58 10.40 -11.78
CA LEU A 193 32.32 11.81 -11.62
C LEU A 193 33.20 12.35 -10.50
N TYR A 194 33.84 13.49 -10.73
CA TYR A 194 34.83 14.07 -9.80
C TYR A 194 34.46 15.47 -9.30
N GLY A 195 33.19 15.85 -9.46
CA GLY A 195 32.75 17.23 -9.27
C GLY A 195 33.51 18.19 -10.20
N ASP A 196 33.75 19.41 -9.73
CA ASP A 196 34.42 20.47 -10.52
C ASP A 196 35.94 20.28 -10.63
N ALA A 197 36.52 19.31 -9.92
CA ALA A 197 37.96 19.14 -9.82
C ALA A 197 38.62 18.57 -11.09
N ARG A 198 37.87 17.79 -11.89
CA ARG A 198 38.34 17.25 -13.18
C ARG A 198 37.17 16.75 -14.05
N PRO A 199 37.33 16.71 -15.38
CA PRO A 199 36.29 16.20 -16.26
C PRO A 199 35.95 14.73 -15.95
N PRO A 200 34.70 14.29 -16.22
CA PRO A 200 34.29 12.90 -16.06
C PRO A 200 35.19 11.96 -16.87
N SER A 201 35.47 10.77 -16.33
CA SER A 201 36.11 9.68 -17.09
C SER A 201 35.14 8.53 -17.30
N SER A 202 35.31 7.79 -18.41
CA SER A 202 34.56 6.57 -18.70
C SER A 202 35.51 5.41 -18.93
N HIS A 203 35.18 4.25 -18.38
CA HIS A 203 35.87 2.98 -18.59
C HIS A 203 34.86 2.02 -19.22
N ILE A 204 35.13 1.58 -20.45
CA ILE A 204 34.16 0.84 -21.27
C ILE A 204 34.72 -0.56 -21.55
N GLY A 205 33.92 -1.57 -21.24
CA GLY A 205 34.22 -2.97 -21.46
C GLY A 205 35.14 -3.57 -20.39
N ARG A 206 35.13 -4.90 -20.32
CA ARG A 206 35.77 -5.71 -19.27
C ARG A 206 37.21 -5.30 -18.92
N GLU A 207 38.05 -5.11 -19.94
CA GLU A 207 39.48 -4.78 -19.75
C GLU A 207 39.70 -3.40 -19.11
N GLN A 208 38.96 -2.37 -19.56
CA GLN A 208 39.12 -1.03 -19.00
C GLN A 208 38.54 -0.95 -17.59
N VAL A 209 37.45 -1.67 -17.34
CA VAL A 209 36.85 -1.78 -16.00
C VAL A 209 37.79 -2.49 -15.04
N ARG A 210 38.40 -3.61 -15.46
CA ARG A 210 39.43 -4.32 -14.68
C ARG A 210 40.60 -3.41 -14.31
N ALA A 211 41.19 -2.75 -15.29
CA ALA A 211 42.31 -1.84 -15.06
C ALA A 211 41.94 -0.67 -14.13
N PHE A 212 40.67 -0.27 -14.10
CA PHE A 212 40.18 0.72 -13.15
C PHE A 212 40.03 0.14 -11.73
N MET A 213 39.48 -1.06 -11.57
CA MET A 213 39.36 -1.74 -10.28
C MET A 213 40.72 -2.01 -9.63
N GLU A 214 41.70 -2.48 -10.41
CA GLU A 214 43.07 -2.68 -9.95
C GLU A 214 43.69 -1.38 -9.40
N LYS A 215 43.41 -0.24 -10.04
CA LYS A 215 43.85 1.07 -9.54
C LYS A 215 43.16 1.44 -8.24
N LEU A 216 41.85 1.23 -8.11
CA LEU A 216 41.13 1.51 -6.87
C LEU A 216 41.69 0.69 -5.70
N VAL A 217 41.93 -0.60 -5.91
CA VAL A 217 42.53 -1.49 -4.92
C VAL A 217 43.96 -1.05 -4.58
N ALA A 218 44.78 -0.70 -5.58
CA ALA A 218 46.14 -0.21 -5.36
C ALA A 218 46.18 1.11 -4.56
N TYR A 219 45.16 1.96 -4.70
CA TYR A 219 44.99 3.17 -3.88
C TYR A 219 44.34 2.92 -2.51
N ASN A 220 44.05 1.65 -2.18
CA ASN A 220 43.30 1.26 -0.98
C ASN A 220 41.98 2.03 -0.82
N PHE A 221 41.32 2.31 -1.96
CA PHE A 221 40.00 2.92 -1.97
C PHE A 221 39.01 2.02 -1.24
N LYS A 222 38.15 2.62 -0.42
CA LYS A 222 37.10 1.95 0.35
C LYS A 222 35.77 2.63 0.10
N ILE A 223 34.70 1.85 0.15
CA ILE A 223 33.31 2.30 -0.01
C ILE A 223 32.49 1.82 1.18
#